data_AF-A0A5J9T8R6-F1
#
_entry.id   AF-A0A5J9T8R6-F1
#
_cell.length_a   1.000
_cell.length_b   1.000
_cell.length_c   1.000
_cell.angle_alpha   90.00
_cell.angle_beta   90.00
_cell.angle_gamma   90.00
#
_symmetry.space_group_name_H-M   'P 1'
#
loop_
_entity.id
_entity.type
_entity.pdbx_description
1 polymer ?
#
loop_
_entity_poly.entity_id
_entity_poly.type
_entity_poly.pdbx_seq_one_letter_code
_entity_poly.pdbx_strand_id
1 'polypeptide(L)'
;MGKVDAPVTASVAADGKSQPECINSSNPFHECSDYCLRKIAEARQRLDDEVPDSWKRPPEERTVHPDCINASNPYHDCSEYCFKRIADAKAGSERAEQEPPAIDAGKSDAAEQQSDDNEAEKPDGYPQMTEKQKKLFELQLKMNEARKANQQAMVAEKKRMEPRGESRGVSKQKWLEDRKKKIGKLLDSNGLDMSKAYMLDTQETAEAKYKKWEKEPAPHGWDVFNQKTLYDAYKKRTKNIEIDMEAYNKAKESDPEFYRDASSLQYGKVSKVPEENIDKMVKELKEREEKRQSFSRRRKFNEDKDIDSINDRNEHFNKKIERAFGKYTLEIKNNLERGTALPD
;
A
#
# COMPACT_ATOMS: atom_id res chain seq x y z
N MET A 1 -30.73 42.13 -45.25
CA MET A 1 -31.55 41.03 -45.78
C MET A 1 -31.07 39.70 -45.22
N GLY A 2 -31.96 38.95 -44.57
CA GLY A 2 -31.98 37.50 -44.37
C GLY A 2 -30.71 36.76 -43.94
N LYS A 3 -30.59 36.43 -42.66
CA LYS A 3 -30.02 35.14 -42.25
C LYS A 3 -31.18 34.24 -41.84
N VAL A 4 -31.19 33.08 -42.48
CA VAL A 4 -32.18 32.01 -42.36
C VAL A 4 -31.83 31.17 -41.13
N ASP A 5 -32.73 31.15 -40.15
CA ASP A 5 -32.63 30.27 -38.99
C ASP A 5 -33.23 28.91 -39.32
N ALA A 6 -32.45 27.85 -39.12
CA ALA A 6 -32.89 26.46 -39.18
C ALA A 6 -33.63 26.09 -37.87
N PRO A 7 -34.74 25.31 -37.94
CA PRO A 7 -35.53 25.01 -36.76
C PRO A 7 -34.84 23.97 -35.88
N VAL A 8 -34.49 24.37 -34.65
CA VAL A 8 -34.14 23.45 -33.58
C VAL A 8 -35.40 22.67 -33.20
N THR A 9 -35.31 21.35 -33.32
CA THR A 9 -36.33 20.39 -32.90
C THR A 9 -36.66 20.57 -31.42
N ALA A 10 -37.84 21.10 -31.14
CA ALA A 10 -38.41 21.18 -29.80
C ALA A 10 -38.75 19.77 -29.32
N SER A 11 -37.95 19.22 -28.40
CA SER A 11 -38.38 18.12 -27.56
C SER A 11 -39.38 18.67 -26.54
N VAL A 12 -40.64 18.30 -26.71
CA VAL A 12 -41.72 18.56 -25.77
C VAL A 12 -41.40 17.84 -24.46
N ALA A 13 -40.90 18.59 -23.46
CA ALA A 13 -40.80 18.15 -22.07
C ALA A 13 -41.79 18.98 -21.26
N ALA A 14 -42.73 18.30 -20.64
CA ALA A 14 -43.83 18.87 -19.88
C ALA A 14 -43.33 19.75 -18.72
N ASP A 15 -43.96 20.92 -18.58
CA ASP A 15 -43.81 21.86 -17.47
C ASP A 15 -44.24 21.21 -16.13
N GLY A 16 -43.32 20.50 -15.49
CA GLY A 16 -43.47 19.99 -14.13
C GLY A 16 -42.94 21.01 -13.11
N LYS A 17 -43.81 21.56 -12.26
CA LYS A 17 -43.50 22.54 -11.20
C LYS A 17 -42.61 22.00 -10.05
N SER A 18 -41.80 20.96 -10.27
CA SER A 18 -40.86 20.42 -9.29
C SER A 18 -39.41 20.73 -9.65
N GLN A 19 -38.65 21.25 -8.69
CA GLN A 19 -37.21 21.43 -8.84
C GLN A 19 -36.49 20.07 -8.89
N PRO A 20 -35.47 19.89 -9.75
CA PRO A 20 -34.74 18.63 -9.89
C PRO A 20 -34.02 18.20 -8.60
N GLU A 21 -33.63 19.18 -7.78
CA GLU A 21 -32.98 18.99 -6.47
C GLU A 21 -33.98 18.67 -5.34
N CYS A 22 -35.29 18.64 -5.63
CA CYS A 22 -36.29 18.26 -4.65
C CYS A 22 -36.22 16.76 -4.36
N ILE A 23 -36.35 16.37 -3.09
CA ILE A 23 -36.39 14.95 -2.69
C ILE A 23 -37.53 14.16 -3.34
N ASN A 24 -38.59 14.86 -3.77
CA ASN A 24 -39.76 14.28 -4.42
C ASN A 24 -39.75 14.48 -5.95
N SER A 25 -38.61 14.90 -6.54
CA SER A 25 -38.48 15.17 -7.98
C SER A 25 -38.66 13.91 -8.86
N SER A 26 -38.50 12.72 -8.27
CA SER A 26 -38.75 11.44 -8.94
C SER A 26 -40.24 11.16 -9.25
N ASN A 27 -41.16 11.94 -8.67
CA ASN A 27 -42.59 11.81 -8.96
C ASN A 27 -42.99 12.83 -10.06
N PRO A 28 -43.42 12.37 -11.25
CA PRO A 28 -43.78 13.24 -12.38
C PRO A 28 -44.96 14.20 -12.10
N PHE A 29 -45.77 13.93 -11.08
CA PHE A 29 -46.90 14.77 -10.68
C PHE A 29 -46.59 15.66 -9.47
N HIS A 30 -45.35 15.65 -8.97
CA HIS A 30 -44.98 16.48 -7.84
C HIS A 30 -44.84 17.94 -8.26
N GLU A 31 -45.41 18.83 -7.45
CA GLU A 31 -45.19 20.27 -7.51
C GLU A 31 -44.54 20.69 -6.19
N CYS A 32 -43.41 21.39 -6.28
CA CYS A 32 -42.66 21.80 -5.09
C CYS A 32 -43.47 22.83 -4.29
N SER A 33 -43.78 22.51 -3.04
CA SER A 33 -44.31 23.48 -2.09
C SER A 33 -43.24 24.50 -1.66
N ASP A 34 -43.65 25.66 -1.14
CA ASP A 34 -42.74 26.69 -0.59
C ASP A 34 -41.78 26.16 0.49
N TYR A 35 -42.16 25.07 1.16
CA TYR A 35 -41.28 24.39 2.10
C TYR A 35 -40.12 23.67 1.39
N CYS A 36 -40.41 22.94 0.31
CA CYS A 36 -39.40 22.28 -0.51
C CYS A 36 -38.45 23.29 -1.14
N LEU A 37 -38.98 24.40 -1.66
CA LEU A 37 -38.18 25.47 -2.27
C LEU A 37 -37.23 26.12 -1.25
N ARG A 38 -37.71 26.41 -0.03
CA ARG A 38 -36.88 26.93 1.06
C ARG A 38 -35.78 25.95 1.47
N LYS A 39 -36.08 24.65 1.56
CA LYS A 39 -35.07 23.63 1.92
C LYS A 39 -33.99 23.46 0.86
N ILE A 40 -34.35 23.57 -0.41
CA ILE A 40 -33.37 23.56 -1.51
C ILE A 40 -32.48 24.81 -1.44
N ALA A 41 -33.06 25.99 -1.21
CA ALA A 41 -32.30 27.23 -1.06
C ALA A 41 -31.36 27.21 0.15
N GLU A 42 -31.81 26.69 1.29
CA GLU A 42 -31.02 26.53 2.51
C GLU A 42 -29.86 25.53 2.32
N ALA A 43 -30.07 24.48 1.53
CA ALA A 43 -29.02 23.51 1.18
C ALA A 43 -27.96 24.12 0.25
N ARG A 44 -28.38 24.92 -0.75
CA ARG A 44 -27.46 25.64 -1.63
C ARG A 44 -26.60 26.66 -0.89
N GLN A 45 -27.21 27.44 0.01
CA GLN A 45 -26.47 28.40 0.85
C GLN A 45 -25.43 27.72 1.73
N ARG A 46 -25.74 26.57 2.34
CA ARG A 46 -24.75 25.80 3.11
C ARG A 46 -23.56 25.36 2.26
N LEU A 47 -23.81 24.94 1.02
CA LEU A 47 -22.73 24.56 0.10
C LEU A 47 -21.86 25.78 -0.26
N ASP A 48 -22.46 26.96 -0.45
CA ASP A 48 -21.72 28.19 -0.76
C ASP A 48 -20.92 28.74 0.45
N ASP A 49 -21.41 28.51 1.67
CA ASP A 49 -20.76 28.94 2.92
C ASP A 49 -19.60 28.02 3.34
N GLU A 50 -19.66 26.72 2.99
CA GLU A 50 -18.60 25.74 3.32
C GLU A 50 -17.40 25.75 2.35
N VAL A 51 -17.49 26.47 1.22
CA VAL A 51 -16.40 26.56 0.23
C VAL A 51 -15.43 27.70 0.58
N PRO A 52 -14.12 27.43 0.78
CA PRO A 52 -13.12 28.47 1.06
C PRO A 52 -13.06 29.53 -0.06
N ASP A 53 -12.83 30.79 0.30
CA ASP A 53 -12.79 31.93 -0.64
C ASP A 53 -11.81 31.74 -1.82
N SER A 54 -10.77 30.91 -1.66
CA SER A 54 -9.80 30.60 -2.72
C SER A 54 -10.40 29.80 -3.89
N TRP A 55 -11.61 29.23 -3.75
CA TRP A 55 -12.31 28.47 -4.78
C TRP A 55 -13.47 29.26 -5.41
N LYS A 56 -13.78 30.46 -4.89
CA LYS A 56 -14.86 31.32 -5.39
C LYS A 56 -14.43 32.19 -6.56
N ARG A 57 -13.12 32.35 -6.81
CA ARG A 57 -12.56 33.17 -7.89
C ARG A 57 -11.34 32.49 -8.53
N PRO A 58 -11.27 32.35 -9.86
CA PRO A 58 -10.04 31.89 -10.51
C PRO A 58 -8.91 32.92 -10.28
N PRO A 59 -7.64 32.49 -10.07
CA PRO A 59 -6.52 33.40 -9.82
C PRO A 59 -6.32 34.37 -10.99
N GLU A 60 -6.16 35.68 -10.70
CA GLU A 60 -6.03 36.74 -11.72
C GLU A 60 -4.70 36.67 -12.51
N GLU A 61 -3.68 35.99 -11.98
CA GLU A 61 -2.37 35.85 -12.63
C GLU A 61 -2.10 34.39 -13.00
N ARG A 62 -2.01 34.12 -14.31
CA ARG A 62 -1.72 32.79 -14.88
C ARG A 62 -0.23 32.48 -14.74
N THR A 63 0.14 31.64 -13.78
CA THR A 63 1.53 31.15 -13.54
C THR A 63 1.88 29.86 -14.27
N VAL A 64 1.09 29.47 -15.28
CA VAL A 64 1.27 28.21 -16.02
C VAL A 64 2.06 28.44 -17.31
N HIS A 65 3.13 27.68 -17.50
CA HIS A 65 3.92 27.70 -18.74
C HIS A 65 3.05 27.26 -19.94
N PRO A 66 3.09 27.95 -21.09
CA PRO A 66 2.23 27.67 -22.25
C PRO A 66 2.40 26.24 -22.81
N ASP A 67 3.62 25.68 -22.73
CA ASP A 67 3.90 24.31 -23.17
C ASP A 67 3.65 23.23 -22.10
N CYS A 68 3.05 23.59 -20.95
CA CYS A 68 2.68 22.61 -19.95
C CYS A 68 1.50 21.74 -20.45
N ILE A 69 1.58 20.43 -20.28
CA ILE A 69 0.48 19.49 -20.61
C ILE A 69 -0.82 19.80 -19.88
N ASN A 70 -0.72 20.46 -18.73
CA ASN A 70 -1.85 20.82 -17.90
C ASN A 70 -2.25 22.29 -18.10
N ALA A 71 -1.75 22.97 -19.15
CA ALA A 71 -2.06 24.36 -19.46
C ALA A 71 -3.55 24.62 -19.76
N SER A 72 -4.32 23.58 -20.09
CA SER A 72 -5.76 23.66 -20.30
C SER A 72 -6.58 23.72 -19.00
N ASN A 73 -5.97 23.44 -17.83
CA ASN A 73 -6.64 23.51 -16.54
C ASN A 73 -6.44 24.92 -15.92
N PRO A 74 -7.50 25.71 -15.72
CA PRO A 74 -7.42 27.06 -15.16
C PRO A 74 -6.88 27.15 -13.72
N TYR A 75 -6.88 26.04 -12.99
CA TYR A 75 -6.42 25.96 -11.60
C TYR A 75 -5.06 25.26 -11.46
N HIS A 76 -4.40 24.96 -12.56
CA HIS A 76 -3.08 24.35 -12.51
C HIS A 76 -2.03 25.42 -12.16
N ASP A 77 -1.01 25.03 -11.41
CA ASP A 77 0.20 25.80 -11.21
C ASP A 77 1.40 24.90 -11.57
N CYS A 78 2.36 25.41 -12.32
CA CYS A 78 3.46 24.60 -12.83
C CYS A 78 4.44 24.26 -11.70
N SER A 79 4.62 22.97 -11.41
CA SER A 79 5.65 22.50 -10.47
C SER A 79 6.98 22.23 -11.18
N GLU A 80 8.06 22.04 -10.42
CA GLU A 80 9.40 21.69 -10.96
C GLU A 80 9.38 20.48 -11.91
N TYR A 81 8.44 19.56 -11.70
CA TYR A 81 8.24 18.43 -12.59
C TYR A 81 7.74 18.84 -13.98
N CYS A 82 6.79 19.78 -14.04
CA CYS A 82 6.30 20.34 -15.30
C CYS A 82 7.44 21.00 -16.08
N PHE A 83 8.30 21.76 -15.40
CA PHE A 83 9.45 22.42 -16.02
C PHE A 83 10.52 21.43 -16.53
N LYS A 84 10.86 20.39 -15.76
CA LYS A 84 11.78 19.32 -16.21
C LYS A 84 11.27 18.64 -17.47
N ARG A 85 9.98 18.32 -17.52
CA ARG A 85 9.37 17.62 -18.65
C ARG A 85 9.28 18.48 -19.92
N ILE A 86 9.08 19.79 -19.77
CA ILE A 86 9.13 20.74 -20.89
C ILE A 86 10.57 20.83 -21.43
N ALA A 87 11.57 20.88 -20.55
CA ALA A 87 12.98 20.88 -20.95
C ALA A 87 13.38 19.59 -21.69
N ASP A 88 12.93 18.43 -21.19
CA ASP A 88 13.18 17.13 -21.83
C ASP A 88 12.52 17.02 -23.20
N ALA A 89 11.30 17.56 -23.36
CA ALA A 89 10.60 17.59 -24.64
C ALA A 89 11.32 18.49 -25.67
N LYS A 90 11.85 19.64 -25.21
CA LYS A 90 12.62 20.57 -26.04
C LYS A 90 13.96 19.96 -26.48
N ALA A 91 14.69 19.34 -25.55
CA ALA A 91 15.93 18.63 -25.83
C ALA A 91 15.71 17.38 -26.71
N GLY A 92 14.57 16.70 -26.57
CA GLY A 92 14.17 15.59 -27.44
C GLY A 92 13.88 16.01 -28.88
N SER A 93 13.33 17.21 -29.09
CA SER A 93 13.08 17.75 -30.43
C SER A 93 14.38 18.13 -31.17
N GLU A 94 15.39 18.64 -30.45
CA GLU A 94 16.71 18.96 -31.03
C GLU A 94 17.53 17.68 -31.35
N ARG A 95 17.30 16.59 -30.60
CA ARG A 95 17.98 15.30 -30.80
C ARG A 95 17.35 14.43 -31.88
N ALA A 96 16.11 14.70 -32.28
CA ALA A 96 15.40 13.96 -33.33
C ALA A 96 15.83 14.34 -34.76
N GLU A 97 16.56 15.45 -34.95
CA GLU A 97 17.07 15.88 -36.26
C GLU A 97 18.46 15.28 -36.62
N GLN A 98 19.12 14.57 -35.69
CA GLN A 98 20.45 13.99 -35.91
C GLN A 98 20.54 12.56 -35.33
N GLU A 99 20.17 11.54 -36.14
CA GLU A 99 20.80 10.20 -36.29
C GLU A 99 19.82 9.02 -36.61
N PRO A 100 20.24 8.01 -37.42
CA PRO A 100 19.60 6.69 -37.57
C PRO A 100 20.31 5.57 -36.74
N PRO A 101 19.77 4.34 -36.58
CA PRO A 101 19.32 3.90 -35.26
C PRO A 101 20.05 2.69 -34.62
N ALA A 102 19.83 2.61 -33.30
CA ALA A 102 19.64 1.44 -32.43
C ALA A 102 20.84 0.54 -32.08
N ILE A 103 21.14 0.50 -30.77
CA ILE A 103 21.26 -0.75 -29.99
C ILE A 103 20.95 -0.50 -28.50
N ASP A 104 20.16 -1.41 -27.96
CA ASP A 104 19.67 -1.57 -26.59
C ASP A 104 20.81 -1.90 -25.60
N ALA A 105 20.85 -1.19 -24.46
CA ALA A 105 21.66 -1.57 -23.31
C ALA A 105 20.98 -1.12 -22.00
N GLY A 106 20.45 -2.12 -21.29
CA GLY A 106 19.78 -1.99 -20.01
C GLY A 106 20.65 -1.48 -18.87
N LYS A 107 19.97 -0.73 -17.99
CA LYS A 107 20.43 -0.20 -16.69
C LYS A 107 20.98 -1.31 -15.77
N SER A 108 22.15 -1.06 -15.20
CA SER A 108 22.61 -1.69 -13.96
C SER A 108 22.19 -0.84 -12.76
N ASP A 109 21.47 -1.46 -11.82
CA ASP A 109 21.13 -0.93 -10.51
C ASP A 109 22.39 -0.58 -9.71
N ALA A 110 22.40 0.64 -9.16
CA ALA A 110 23.33 1.12 -8.17
C ALA A 110 23.07 0.39 -6.84
N ALA A 111 24.02 -0.44 -6.41
CA ALA A 111 24.10 -0.91 -5.04
C ALA A 111 24.99 0.06 -4.27
N GLU A 112 24.38 0.78 -3.34
CA GLU A 112 25.03 1.56 -2.30
C GLU A 112 26.07 0.68 -1.58
N GLN A 113 27.35 1.04 -1.73
CA GLN A 113 28.36 0.66 -0.77
C GLN A 113 28.16 1.56 0.45
N GLN A 114 27.63 1.00 1.53
CA GLN A 114 27.92 1.49 2.87
C GLN A 114 29.43 1.41 3.05
N SER A 115 30.09 2.57 3.09
CA SER A 115 31.36 2.69 3.80
C SER A 115 31.05 2.43 5.27
N ASP A 116 31.38 1.23 5.73
CA ASP A 116 31.63 1.04 7.15
C ASP A 116 32.98 1.72 7.39
N ASP A 117 32.92 3.04 7.57
CA ASP A 117 34.01 3.86 8.12
C ASP A 117 34.19 3.44 9.59
N ASN A 118 34.67 2.22 9.79
CA ASN A 118 35.45 1.89 10.97
C ASN A 118 36.85 2.42 10.70
N GLU A 119 36.95 3.74 10.77
CA GLU A 119 38.19 4.43 11.07
C GLU A 119 38.63 3.89 12.44
N ALA A 120 39.34 2.77 12.41
CA ALA A 120 40.08 2.29 13.55
C ALA A 120 41.08 3.40 13.85
N GLU A 121 40.71 4.25 14.82
CA GLU A 121 41.63 5.17 15.47
C GLU A 121 42.95 4.43 15.66
N LYS A 122 44.02 4.96 15.06
CA LYS A 122 45.37 4.51 15.38
C LYS A 122 45.49 4.68 16.89
N PRO A 123 45.58 3.61 17.70
CA PRO A 123 45.87 3.80 19.10
C PRO A 123 47.31 4.28 19.14
N ASP A 124 47.48 5.52 19.59
CA ASP A 124 48.77 6.12 19.85
C ASP A 124 49.62 5.15 20.67
N GLY A 125 50.74 4.73 20.08
CA GLY A 125 51.90 4.16 20.73
C GLY A 125 51.66 2.98 21.68
N TYR A 126 51.84 1.75 21.20
CA TYR A 126 52.31 0.67 22.08
C TYR A 126 53.75 1.02 22.57
N PRO A 127 53.97 1.36 23.86
CA PRO A 127 55.25 1.90 24.33
C PRO A 127 56.32 0.82 24.59
N GLN A 128 56.01 -0.48 24.44
CA GLN A 128 56.93 -1.59 24.73
C GLN A 128 57.39 -2.42 23.52
N MET A 129 57.02 -2.06 22.30
CA MET A 129 57.47 -2.81 21.11
C MET A 129 58.62 -2.07 20.42
N THR A 130 59.78 -2.72 20.29
CA THR A 130 60.91 -2.21 19.49
C THR A 130 60.48 -1.95 18.05
N GLU A 131 61.13 -1.03 17.34
CA GLU A 131 60.74 -0.66 15.95
C GLU A 131 60.66 -1.87 15.01
N LYS A 132 61.53 -2.86 15.22
CA LYS A 132 61.50 -4.14 14.49
C LYS A 132 60.22 -4.94 14.75
N GLN A 133 59.72 -4.94 15.98
CA GLN A 133 58.48 -5.63 16.34
C GLN A 133 57.24 -4.90 15.81
N LYS A 134 57.24 -3.56 15.80
CA LYS A 134 56.18 -2.76 15.17
C LYS A 134 56.10 -3.03 13.66
N LYS A 135 57.24 -3.06 12.98
CA LYS A 135 57.32 -3.40 11.56
C LYS A 135 56.90 -4.84 11.26
N LEU A 136 57.18 -5.79 12.17
CA LEU A 136 56.73 -7.18 12.05
C LEU A 136 55.21 -7.32 12.25
N PHE A 137 54.64 -6.57 13.20
CA PHE A 137 53.19 -6.54 13.41
C PHE A 137 52.45 -5.93 12.22
N GLU A 138 52.96 -4.83 11.67
CA GLU A 138 52.45 -4.23 10.43
C GLU A 138 52.52 -5.21 9.25
N LEU A 139 53.62 -5.96 9.12
CA LEU A 139 53.77 -6.99 8.10
C LEU A 139 52.76 -8.13 8.29
N GLN A 140 52.51 -8.55 9.54
CA GLN A 140 51.53 -9.58 9.87
C GLN A 140 50.09 -9.10 9.61
N LEU A 141 49.79 -7.85 9.92
CA LEU A 141 48.49 -7.23 9.61
C LEU A 141 48.24 -7.22 8.10
N LYS A 142 49.25 -6.81 7.33
CA LYS A 142 49.21 -6.81 5.87
C LYS A 142 49.09 -8.21 5.28
N MET A 143 49.74 -9.23 5.86
CA MET A 143 49.56 -10.62 5.46
C MET A 143 48.15 -11.15 5.78
N ASN A 144 47.57 -10.75 6.91
CA ASN A 144 46.20 -11.13 7.28
C ASN A 144 45.16 -10.46 6.37
N GLU A 145 45.36 -9.19 6.03
CA GLU A 145 44.55 -8.49 5.03
C GLU A 145 44.63 -9.18 3.66
N ALA A 146 45.83 -9.54 3.21
CA ALA A 146 46.00 -10.27 1.95
C ALA A 146 45.29 -11.64 1.96
N ARG A 147 45.37 -12.39 3.08
CA ARG A 147 44.64 -13.66 3.24
C ARG A 147 43.12 -13.45 3.20
N LYS A 148 42.61 -12.42 3.89
CA LYS A 148 41.19 -12.08 3.92
C LYS A 148 40.69 -11.63 2.55
N ALA A 149 41.45 -10.79 1.85
CA ALA A 149 41.14 -10.34 0.50
C ALA A 149 41.10 -11.51 -0.49
N ASN A 150 42.07 -12.44 -0.42
CA ASN A 150 42.08 -13.64 -1.25
C ASN A 150 40.89 -14.57 -0.93
N GLN A 151 40.55 -14.74 0.35
CA GLN A 151 39.38 -15.52 0.75
C GLN A 151 38.07 -14.88 0.27
N GLN A 152 37.95 -13.56 0.38
CA GLN A 152 36.80 -12.80 -0.13
C GLN A 152 36.70 -12.89 -1.67
N ALA A 153 37.82 -12.79 -2.38
CA ALA A 153 37.87 -12.93 -3.83
C ALA A 153 37.42 -14.32 -4.28
N MET A 154 37.89 -15.39 -3.62
CA MET A 154 37.40 -16.75 -3.90
C MET A 154 35.91 -16.91 -3.62
N VAL A 155 35.40 -16.34 -2.53
CA VAL A 155 33.96 -16.41 -2.20
C VAL A 155 33.13 -15.64 -3.22
N ALA A 156 33.61 -14.47 -3.66
CA ALA A 156 32.95 -13.66 -4.68
C ALA A 156 32.96 -14.37 -6.06
N GLU A 157 34.08 -14.98 -6.44
CA GLU A 157 34.17 -15.79 -7.65
C GLU A 157 33.24 -17.01 -7.57
N LYS A 158 33.24 -17.74 -6.45
CA LYS A 158 32.31 -18.85 -6.20
C LYS A 158 30.85 -18.41 -6.29
N LYS A 159 30.52 -17.24 -5.74
CA LYS A 159 29.16 -16.66 -5.81
C LYS A 159 28.79 -16.18 -7.22
N ARG A 160 29.78 -15.84 -8.05
CA ARG A 160 29.60 -15.49 -9.46
C ARG A 160 29.45 -16.74 -10.35
N MET A 161 30.14 -17.82 -10.00
CA MET A 161 30.04 -19.14 -10.65
C MET A 161 28.79 -19.91 -10.20
N GLU A 162 28.28 -19.64 -9.00
CA GLU A 162 26.99 -20.14 -8.55
C GLU A 162 25.88 -19.45 -9.36
N PRO A 163 24.94 -20.20 -9.96
CA PRO A 163 23.85 -19.59 -10.70
C PRO A 163 23.07 -18.64 -9.78
N ARG A 164 22.83 -17.39 -10.24
CA ARG A 164 22.00 -16.40 -9.54
C ARG A 164 20.70 -17.09 -9.13
N GLY A 165 20.49 -17.23 -7.82
CA GLY A 165 19.44 -18.08 -7.24
C GLY A 165 18.09 -17.92 -7.94
N GLU A 166 17.52 -19.06 -8.34
CA GLU A 166 16.28 -19.10 -9.09
C GLU A 166 15.11 -18.40 -8.38
N SER A 167 14.35 -17.68 -9.21
CA SER A 167 12.94 -17.31 -9.13
C SER A 167 12.18 -17.83 -7.90
N ARG A 168 11.57 -16.88 -7.16
CA ARG A 168 10.61 -17.07 -6.05
C ARG A 168 9.76 -18.34 -6.23
N GLY A 169 10.18 -19.44 -5.59
CA GLY A 169 9.48 -20.73 -5.62
C GLY A 169 10.38 -21.91 -5.25
N VAL A 170 11.58 -21.98 -5.84
CA VAL A 170 12.55 -23.06 -5.60
C VAL A 170 13.09 -23.04 -4.17
N SER A 171 13.25 -21.86 -3.57
CA SER A 171 13.65 -21.70 -2.16
C SER A 171 12.71 -22.41 -1.18
N LYS A 172 11.40 -22.40 -1.45
CA LYS A 172 10.41 -23.10 -0.60
C LYS A 172 10.49 -24.62 -0.79
N GLN A 173 10.68 -25.10 -2.02
CA GLN A 173 10.86 -26.53 -2.30
C GLN A 173 12.15 -27.06 -1.67
N LYS A 174 13.28 -26.37 -1.88
CA LYS A 174 14.56 -26.69 -1.27
C LYS A 174 14.48 -26.67 0.27
N TRP A 175 13.81 -25.68 0.86
CA TRP A 175 13.54 -25.66 2.30
C TRP A 175 12.71 -26.85 2.78
N LEU A 176 11.68 -27.25 2.02
CA LEU A 176 10.87 -28.43 2.35
C LEU A 176 11.68 -29.72 2.22
N GLU A 177 12.53 -29.85 1.20
CA GLU A 177 13.41 -30.99 1.01
C GLU A 177 14.49 -31.10 2.07
N ASP A 178 15.15 -29.99 2.40
CA ASP A 178 16.16 -29.94 3.47
C ASP A 178 15.52 -30.22 4.83
N ARG A 179 14.29 -29.74 5.06
CA ARG A 179 13.49 -30.08 6.24
C ARG A 179 13.13 -31.57 6.26
N LYS A 180 12.70 -32.15 5.14
CA LYS A 180 12.42 -33.59 5.02
C LYS A 180 13.67 -34.43 5.26
N LYS A 181 14.83 -34.02 4.75
CA LYS A 181 16.11 -34.70 4.98
C LYS A 181 16.55 -34.64 6.44
N LYS A 182 16.35 -33.50 7.12
CA LYS A 182 16.64 -33.37 8.57
C LYS A 182 15.70 -34.22 9.41
N ILE A 183 14.41 -34.21 9.09
CA ILE A 183 13.40 -35.05 9.76
C ILE A 183 13.72 -36.52 9.51
N GLY A 184 13.97 -36.93 8.26
CA GLY A 184 14.37 -38.29 7.89
C GLY A 184 15.60 -38.78 8.65
N LYS A 185 16.68 -38.00 8.70
CA LYS A 185 17.87 -38.36 9.49
C LYS A 185 17.57 -38.55 10.99
N LEU A 186 16.71 -37.71 11.56
CA LEU A 186 16.30 -37.81 12.96
C LEU A 186 15.48 -39.09 13.20
N LEU A 187 14.58 -39.40 12.27
CA LEU A 187 13.74 -40.58 12.30
C LEU A 187 14.53 -41.87 12.08
N ASP A 188 15.45 -41.90 11.11
CA ASP A 188 16.35 -43.00 10.82
C ASP A 188 17.25 -43.31 12.03
N SER A 189 17.73 -42.26 12.71
CA SER A 189 18.52 -42.39 13.96
C SER A 189 17.70 -42.98 15.11
N ASN A 190 16.38 -42.82 15.09
CA ASN A 190 15.45 -43.42 16.07
C ASN A 190 14.81 -44.73 15.54
N GLY A 191 15.17 -45.20 14.34
CA GLY A 191 14.59 -46.38 13.71
C GLY A 191 13.09 -46.27 13.36
N LEU A 192 12.58 -45.05 13.19
CA LEU A 192 11.18 -44.75 12.93
C LEU A 192 10.96 -44.38 11.45
N ASP A 193 9.87 -44.86 10.86
CA ASP A 193 9.48 -44.52 9.48
C ASP A 193 8.86 -43.10 9.40
N MET A 194 8.96 -42.45 8.22
CA MET A 194 8.45 -41.10 7.93
C MET A 194 6.98 -40.91 8.30
N SER A 195 6.17 -41.98 8.24
CA SER A 195 4.76 -41.97 8.68
C SER A 195 4.58 -41.75 10.19
N LYS A 196 5.57 -42.13 11.01
CA LYS A 196 5.58 -42.04 12.48
C LYS A 196 6.34 -40.81 13.01
N ALA A 197 6.63 -39.84 12.15
CA ALA A 197 7.33 -38.61 12.53
C ALA A 197 6.65 -37.83 13.68
N TYR A 198 5.33 -37.95 13.80
CA TYR A 198 4.54 -37.34 14.87
C TYR A 198 4.89 -37.88 16.27
N MET A 199 5.52 -39.06 16.36
CA MET A 199 5.90 -39.69 17.64
C MET A 199 7.11 -39.00 18.31
N LEU A 200 7.86 -38.18 17.56
CA LEU A 200 9.01 -37.43 18.05
C LEU A 200 8.64 -36.00 18.49
N ASP A 201 7.40 -35.58 18.27
CA ASP A 201 6.90 -34.30 18.76
C ASP A 201 6.54 -34.42 20.25
N THR A 202 7.03 -33.49 21.07
CA THR A 202 6.57 -33.37 22.46
C THR A 202 5.12 -32.89 22.49
N GLN A 203 4.40 -33.21 23.57
CA GLN A 203 3.01 -32.78 23.75
C GLN A 203 2.84 -31.26 23.56
N GLU A 204 3.76 -30.45 24.12
CA GLU A 204 3.74 -28.99 23.96
C GLU A 204 3.90 -28.54 22.50
N THR A 205 4.79 -29.19 21.74
CA THR A 205 5.01 -28.86 20.32
C THR A 205 3.84 -29.28 19.46
N ALA A 206 3.18 -30.40 19.78
CA ALA A 206 1.97 -30.85 19.11
C ALA A 206 0.81 -29.88 19.39
N GLU A 207 0.56 -29.50 20.64
CA GLU A 207 -0.48 -28.55 21.01
C GLU A 207 -0.27 -27.18 20.36
N ALA A 208 0.96 -26.68 20.31
CA ALA A 208 1.27 -25.43 19.61
C ALA A 208 1.02 -25.52 18.09
N LYS A 209 1.30 -26.69 17.47
CA LYS A 209 0.99 -26.92 16.05
C LYS A 209 -0.52 -26.97 15.80
N TYR A 210 -1.27 -27.70 16.63
CA TYR A 210 -2.73 -27.80 16.51
C TYR A 210 -3.41 -26.45 16.75
N LYS A 211 -3.03 -25.70 17.79
CA LYS A 211 -3.53 -24.33 18.02
C LYS A 211 -3.21 -23.37 16.87
N LYS A 212 -2.08 -23.55 16.18
CA LYS A 212 -1.73 -22.77 14.98
C LYS A 212 -2.56 -23.18 13.76
N TRP A 213 -3.04 -24.41 13.72
CA TRP A 213 -3.91 -24.92 12.66
C TRP A 213 -5.37 -24.55 12.88
N GLU A 214 -5.80 -24.45 14.14
CA GLU A 214 -7.05 -23.80 14.56
C GLU A 214 -6.98 -22.30 14.31
N LYS A 215 -7.18 -21.91 13.05
CA LYS A 215 -7.34 -20.51 12.68
C LYS A 215 -8.74 -20.07 13.08
N GLU A 216 -8.84 -18.95 13.79
CA GLU A 216 -10.12 -18.29 13.98
C GLU A 216 -10.72 -17.98 12.60
N PRO A 217 -12.01 -18.30 12.37
CA PRO A 217 -12.65 -18.08 11.08
C PRO A 217 -12.61 -16.59 10.74
N ALA A 218 -12.17 -16.28 9.52
CA ALA A 218 -12.15 -14.91 9.06
C ALA A 218 -13.59 -14.38 9.00
N PRO A 219 -13.84 -13.14 9.46
CA PRO A 219 -15.17 -12.55 9.40
C PRO A 219 -15.64 -12.49 7.94
N HIS A 220 -16.86 -12.96 7.69
CA HIS A 220 -17.43 -13.10 6.37
C HIS A 220 -18.42 -11.99 6.05
N GLY A 221 -18.34 -11.41 4.84
CA GLY A 221 -19.32 -10.44 4.35
C GLY A 221 -19.48 -9.23 5.27
N TRP A 222 -20.70 -9.02 5.78
CA TRP A 222 -21.06 -7.90 6.65
C TRP A 222 -20.61 -8.06 8.10
N ASP A 223 -20.19 -9.26 8.54
CA ASP A 223 -19.70 -9.49 9.90
C ASP A 223 -18.39 -8.76 10.20
N VAL A 224 -17.71 -8.23 9.18
CA VAL A 224 -16.51 -7.38 9.32
C VAL A 224 -16.78 -6.09 10.10
N PHE A 225 -18.04 -5.66 10.21
CA PHE A 225 -18.44 -4.47 10.96
C PHE A 225 -19.12 -4.78 12.30
N ASN A 226 -19.12 -6.05 12.73
CA ASN A 226 -19.72 -6.46 13.99
C ASN A 226 -18.88 -5.97 15.18
N GLN A 227 -19.52 -5.70 16.32
CA GLN A 227 -18.87 -5.30 17.58
C GLN A 227 -17.72 -6.24 17.98
N LYS A 228 -17.89 -7.56 17.78
CA LYS A 228 -16.82 -8.55 18.04
C LYS A 228 -15.58 -8.30 17.20
N THR A 229 -15.73 -8.06 15.91
CA THR A 229 -14.59 -7.79 15.01
C THR A 229 -13.91 -6.46 15.31
N LEU A 230 -14.67 -5.44 15.70
CA LEU A 230 -14.13 -4.17 16.18
C LEU A 230 -13.33 -4.36 17.47
N TYR A 231 -13.83 -5.17 18.39
CA TYR A 231 -13.13 -5.55 19.62
C TYR A 231 -11.84 -6.33 19.32
N ASP A 232 -11.88 -7.31 18.42
CA ASP A 232 -10.70 -8.10 18.05
C ASP A 232 -9.65 -7.24 17.33
N ALA A 233 -10.08 -6.28 16.50
CA ALA A 233 -9.21 -5.30 15.90
C ALA A 233 -8.56 -4.41 16.97
N TYR A 234 -9.32 -3.95 17.97
CA TYR A 234 -8.77 -3.23 19.12
C TYR A 234 -7.77 -4.08 19.91
N LYS A 235 -8.10 -5.33 20.22
CA LYS A 235 -7.21 -6.28 20.91
C LYS A 235 -5.92 -6.55 20.14
N LYS A 236 -5.96 -6.57 18.81
CA LYS A 236 -4.75 -6.68 17.97
C LYS A 236 -3.90 -5.41 18.05
N ARG A 237 -4.53 -4.23 18.11
CA ARG A 237 -3.82 -2.96 18.26
C ARG A 237 -3.15 -2.85 19.61
N THR A 238 -3.84 -3.17 20.71
CA THR A 238 -3.26 -3.09 22.06
C THR A 238 -2.07 -4.01 22.25
N LYS A 239 -2.02 -5.16 21.55
CA LYS A 239 -0.84 -6.04 21.52
C LYS A 239 0.39 -5.44 20.85
N ASN A 240 0.20 -4.47 19.95
CA ASN A 240 1.30 -3.82 19.22
C ASN A 240 1.83 -2.57 19.95
N ILE A 241 1.19 -2.15 21.05
CA ILE A 241 1.62 -0.99 21.82
C ILE A 241 2.74 -1.44 22.76
N GLU A 242 3.92 -0.90 22.57
CA GLU A 242 5.06 -1.07 23.47
C GLU A 242 4.85 -0.15 24.69
N ILE A 243 4.83 -0.74 25.88
CA ILE A 243 4.64 -0.02 27.15
C ILE A 243 6.01 0.14 27.80
N ASP A 244 6.47 1.39 27.92
CA ASP A 244 7.67 1.72 28.69
C ASP A 244 7.34 1.77 30.19
N MET A 245 7.78 0.74 30.91
CA MET A 245 7.55 0.60 32.35
C MET A 245 8.35 1.62 33.18
N GLU A 246 9.48 2.11 32.67
CA GLU A 246 10.31 3.08 33.38
C GLU A 246 9.68 4.47 33.34
N ALA A 247 9.21 4.89 32.17
CA ALA A 247 8.44 6.13 32.01
C ALA A 247 7.16 6.10 32.87
N TYR A 248 6.50 4.93 32.95
CA TYR A 248 5.33 4.74 33.80
C TYR A 248 5.66 4.89 35.30
N ASN A 249 6.73 4.26 35.79
CA ASN A 249 7.14 4.37 37.19
C ASN A 249 7.55 5.80 37.56
N LYS A 250 8.27 6.49 36.67
CA LYS A 250 8.63 7.91 36.85
C LYS A 250 7.38 8.80 36.93
N ALA A 251 6.39 8.57 36.06
CA ALA A 251 5.13 9.30 36.11
C ALA A 251 4.38 9.05 37.42
N LYS A 252 4.37 7.79 37.90
CA LYS A 252 3.76 7.37 39.16
C LYS A 252 4.42 8.01 40.39
N GLU A 253 5.74 8.17 40.39
CA GLU A 253 6.45 8.86 41.47
C GLU A 253 6.26 10.38 41.43
N SER A 254 6.13 10.95 40.22
CA SER A 254 5.99 12.39 40.04
C SER A 254 4.61 12.94 40.38
N ASP A 255 3.54 12.16 40.17
CA ASP A 255 2.15 12.58 40.44
C ASP A 255 1.61 11.87 41.69
N PRO A 256 1.46 12.57 42.82
CA PRO A 256 0.82 12.02 44.02
C PRO A 256 -0.63 11.57 43.77
N GLU A 257 -1.29 12.09 42.75
CA GLU A 257 -2.65 11.74 42.35
C GLU A 257 -2.66 10.93 41.03
N PHE A 258 -1.67 10.06 40.87
CA PHE A 258 -1.54 9.20 39.68
C PHE A 258 -2.76 8.32 39.45
N TYR A 259 -3.31 7.74 40.52
CA TYR A 259 -4.56 6.97 40.47
C TYR A 259 -5.75 7.90 40.68
N ARG A 260 -6.27 8.43 39.59
CA ARG A 260 -7.40 9.37 39.60
C ARG A 260 -8.73 8.65 39.72
N ASP A 261 -9.61 9.17 40.57
CA ASP A 261 -11.02 8.78 40.59
C ASP A 261 -11.82 9.59 39.54
N ALA A 262 -13.00 9.09 39.17
CA ALA A 262 -13.86 9.70 38.15
C ALA A 262 -14.27 11.15 38.46
N SER A 263 -14.19 11.57 39.74
CA SER A 263 -14.47 12.92 40.22
C SER A 263 -13.23 13.84 40.32
N SER A 264 -12.05 13.41 39.88
CA SER A 264 -10.82 14.24 39.93
C SER A 264 -10.89 15.43 38.96
N LEU A 265 -10.61 16.64 39.45
CA LEU A 265 -10.73 17.91 38.72
C LEU A 265 -9.57 18.18 37.73
N GLN A 266 -8.52 17.36 37.69
CA GLN A 266 -7.45 17.52 36.70
C GLN A 266 -7.86 17.12 35.26
N TYR A 267 -9.05 16.54 35.05
CA TYR A 267 -9.57 16.27 33.71
C TYR A 267 -9.70 17.60 32.93
N GLY A 268 -8.92 17.74 31.85
CA GLY A 268 -8.88 18.95 31.03
C GLY A 268 -7.63 19.82 31.18
N LYS A 269 -6.71 19.50 32.10
CA LYS A 269 -5.37 20.11 32.08
C LYS A 269 -4.57 19.51 30.92
N VAL A 270 -3.90 20.36 30.13
CA VAL A 270 -3.06 19.92 29.00
C VAL A 270 -1.81 19.25 29.56
N SER A 271 -1.82 17.92 29.60
CA SER A 271 -0.62 17.14 29.92
C SER A 271 0.41 17.31 28.81
N LYS A 272 1.63 17.73 29.16
CA LYS A 272 2.75 17.80 28.22
C LYS A 272 3.23 16.39 27.91
N VAL A 273 2.66 15.78 26.88
CA VAL A 273 3.11 14.48 26.36
C VAL A 273 4.40 14.73 25.56
N PRO A 274 5.45 13.91 25.74
CA PRO A 274 6.65 14.03 24.94
C PRO A 274 6.35 13.81 23.46
N GLU A 275 7.03 14.55 22.58
CA GLU A 275 6.81 14.53 21.13
C GLU A 275 6.98 13.13 20.54
N GLU A 276 7.94 12.34 21.06
CA GLU A 276 8.16 10.95 20.65
C GLU A 276 6.91 10.06 20.76
N ASN A 277 6.10 10.28 21.80
CA ASN A 277 4.86 9.52 22.00
C ASN A 277 3.75 9.99 21.04
N ILE A 278 3.76 11.28 20.69
CA ILE A 278 2.86 11.83 19.67
C ILE A 278 3.22 11.24 18.30
N ASP A 279 4.50 11.15 17.96
CA ASP A 279 4.97 10.56 16.71
C ASP A 279 4.61 9.08 16.59
N LYS A 280 4.75 8.31 17.68
CA LYS A 280 4.28 6.91 17.75
C LYS A 280 2.78 6.80 17.48
N MET A 281 1.97 7.69 18.05
CA MET A 281 0.52 7.74 17.79
C MET A 281 0.24 8.08 16.33
N VAL A 282 0.89 9.10 15.76
CA VAL A 282 0.72 9.50 14.35
C VAL A 282 1.09 8.36 13.42
N LYS A 283 2.15 7.59 13.74
CA LYS A 283 2.54 6.40 12.99
C LYS A 283 1.45 5.32 13.01
N GLU A 284 0.85 5.02 14.17
CA GLU A 284 -0.29 4.07 14.25
C GLU A 284 -1.48 4.53 13.42
N LEU A 285 -1.79 5.83 13.42
CA LEU A 285 -2.88 6.39 12.62
C LEU A 285 -2.62 6.27 11.12
N LYS A 286 -1.38 6.51 10.67
CA LYS A 286 -0.96 6.31 9.26
C LYS A 286 -1.05 4.84 8.85
N GLU A 287 -0.53 3.92 9.67
CA GLU A 287 -0.64 2.48 9.40
C GLU A 287 -2.10 2.01 9.33
N ARG A 288 -2.98 2.59 10.15
CA ARG A 288 -4.43 2.32 10.11
C ARG A 288 -5.05 2.82 8.81
N GLU A 289 -4.63 3.97 8.33
CA GLU A 289 -5.09 4.52 7.05
C GLU A 289 -4.62 3.66 5.86
N GLU A 290 -3.36 3.24 5.85
CA GLU A 290 -2.82 2.32 4.83
C GLU A 290 -3.57 0.97 4.82
N LYS A 291 -3.86 0.41 6.01
CA LYS A 291 -4.69 -0.81 6.14
C LYS A 291 -6.11 -0.59 5.62
N ARG A 292 -6.70 0.59 5.82
CA ARG A 292 -8.02 0.94 5.29
C ARG A 292 -7.99 1.06 3.77
N GLN A 293 -6.97 1.70 3.20
CA GLN A 293 -6.82 1.84 1.74
C GLN A 293 -6.61 0.47 1.07
N SER A 294 -5.80 -0.39 1.67
CA SER A 294 -5.53 -1.75 1.16
C SER A 294 -6.64 -2.78 1.42
N PHE A 295 -7.70 -2.41 2.17
CA PHE A 295 -8.84 -3.28 2.46
C PHE A 295 -9.57 -3.73 1.18
N SER A 296 -9.75 -2.82 0.22
CA SER A 296 -10.28 -3.14 -1.10
C SER A 296 -9.13 -3.40 -2.08
N ARG A 297 -8.79 -4.67 -2.30
CA ARG A 297 -7.74 -5.04 -3.26
C ARG A 297 -8.31 -5.10 -4.67
N ARG A 298 -7.79 -4.27 -5.59
CA ARG A 298 -8.13 -4.34 -7.01
C ARG A 298 -7.70 -5.70 -7.57
N ARG A 299 -8.63 -6.43 -8.19
CA ARG A 299 -8.30 -7.65 -8.94
C ARG A 299 -7.56 -7.25 -10.22
N LYS A 300 -6.48 -7.95 -10.55
CA LYS A 300 -5.77 -7.72 -11.82
C LYS A 300 -6.71 -7.97 -13.00
N PHE A 301 -6.64 -7.09 -13.99
CA PHE A 301 -7.30 -7.32 -15.28
C PHE A 301 -6.63 -8.52 -15.96
N ASN A 302 -7.43 -9.35 -16.62
CA ASN A 302 -6.92 -10.50 -17.38
C ASN A 302 -7.20 -10.22 -18.84
N GLU A 303 -6.15 -10.13 -19.66
CA GLU A 303 -6.25 -9.76 -21.08
C GLU A 303 -6.93 -10.86 -21.91
N ASP A 304 -6.83 -12.12 -21.48
CA ASP A 304 -7.46 -13.27 -22.15
C ASP A 304 -8.98 -13.38 -21.92
N LYS A 305 -9.58 -12.49 -21.13
CA LYS A 305 -11.03 -12.53 -20.89
C LYS A 305 -11.76 -11.74 -21.96
N ASP A 306 -12.80 -12.34 -22.51
CA ASP A 306 -13.73 -11.65 -23.42
C ASP A 306 -14.29 -10.40 -22.76
N ILE A 307 -14.17 -9.28 -23.46
CA ILE A 307 -14.57 -7.96 -22.97
C ILE A 307 -16.06 -7.78 -23.27
N ASP A 308 -16.88 -7.84 -22.22
CA ASP A 308 -18.35 -7.70 -22.29
C ASP A 308 -18.86 -6.25 -22.12
N SER A 309 -17.94 -5.28 -22.01
CA SER A 309 -18.23 -3.92 -21.57
C SER A 309 -17.47 -2.87 -22.38
N ILE A 310 -18.15 -1.76 -22.67
CA ILE A 310 -17.63 -0.63 -23.45
C ILE A 310 -16.92 0.41 -22.57
N ASN A 311 -17.32 0.54 -21.30
CA ASN A 311 -16.74 1.49 -20.34
C ASN A 311 -16.56 0.86 -18.94
N ASP A 312 -15.70 1.44 -18.10
CA ASP A 312 -15.39 0.94 -16.75
C ASP A 312 -16.63 0.85 -15.85
N ARG A 313 -17.56 1.82 -15.98
CA ARG A 313 -18.82 1.82 -15.20
C ARG A 313 -19.71 0.64 -15.59
N ASN A 314 -19.73 0.28 -16.87
CA ASN A 314 -20.45 -0.85 -17.44
C ASN A 314 -19.77 -2.17 -17.04
N GLU A 315 -18.44 -2.23 -17.07
CA GLU A 315 -17.70 -3.40 -16.56
C GLU A 315 -18.04 -3.67 -15.08
N HIS A 316 -18.09 -2.61 -14.26
CA HIS A 316 -18.51 -2.70 -12.86
C HIS A 316 -19.98 -3.12 -12.70
N PHE A 317 -20.86 -2.69 -13.61
CA PHE A 317 -22.27 -3.08 -13.63
C PHE A 317 -22.43 -4.56 -14.04
N ASN A 318 -21.82 -4.99 -15.14
CA ASN A 318 -21.78 -6.40 -15.57
C ASN A 318 -21.23 -7.31 -14.47
N LYS A 319 -20.10 -6.93 -13.83
CA LYS A 319 -19.55 -7.64 -12.66
C LYS A 319 -20.53 -7.71 -11.48
N LYS A 320 -21.43 -6.74 -11.32
CA LYS A 320 -22.46 -6.76 -10.26
C LYS A 320 -23.58 -7.73 -10.63
N ILE A 321 -24.03 -7.72 -11.88
CA ILE A 321 -25.03 -8.64 -12.41
C ILE A 321 -24.52 -10.09 -12.32
N GLU A 322 -23.31 -10.36 -12.78
CA GLU A 322 -22.67 -11.68 -12.69
C GLU A 322 -22.57 -12.20 -11.25
N ARG A 323 -22.31 -11.31 -10.27
CA ARG A 323 -22.31 -11.70 -8.84
C ARG A 323 -23.69 -12.08 -8.29
N ALA A 324 -24.74 -11.41 -8.75
CA ALA A 324 -26.10 -11.62 -8.25
C ALA A 324 -26.82 -12.76 -8.99
N PHE A 325 -26.72 -12.78 -10.32
CA PHE A 325 -27.49 -13.63 -11.21
C PHE A 325 -26.67 -14.72 -11.88
N GLY A 326 -25.34 -14.62 -11.90
CA GLY A 326 -24.47 -15.57 -12.59
C GLY A 326 -24.71 -17.02 -12.19
N LYS A 327 -25.06 -17.28 -10.92
CA LYS A 327 -25.44 -18.62 -10.44
C LYS A 327 -26.68 -19.18 -11.13
N TYR A 328 -27.64 -18.34 -11.49
CA TYR A 328 -28.92 -18.72 -12.09
C TYR A 328 -28.87 -18.69 -13.62
N THR A 329 -27.94 -17.94 -14.22
CA THR A 329 -27.82 -17.79 -15.68
C THR A 329 -26.74 -18.67 -16.31
N LEU A 330 -26.14 -19.61 -15.56
CA LEU A 330 -25.09 -20.52 -16.06
C LEU A 330 -25.53 -21.32 -17.29
N GLU A 331 -26.75 -21.84 -17.28
CA GLU A 331 -27.29 -22.63 -18.41
C GLU A 331 -27.45 -21.77 -19.66
N ILE A 332 -27.99 -20.55 -19.49
CA ILE A 332 -28.16 -19.59 -20.59
C ILE A 332 -26.80 -19.21 -21.18
N LYS A 333 -25.80 -18.95 -20.33
CA LYS A 333 -24.43 -18.63 -20.75
C LYS A 333 -23.78 -19.79 -21.50
N ASN A 334 -23.88 -21.01 -20.98
CA ASN A 334 -23.36 -22.19 -21.65
C ASN A 334 -24.06 -22.46 -23.00
N ASN A 335 -25.35 -22.17 -23.12
CA ASN A 335 -26.08 -22.32 -24.38
C ASN A 335 -25.66 -21.27 -25.42
N LEU A 336 -25.33 -20.05 -24.99
CA LEU A 336 -24.75 -19.02 -25.85
C LEU A 336 -23.36 -19.43 -26.35
N GLU A 337 -22.50 -19.93 -25.45
CA GLU A 337 -21.15 -20.41 -25.79
C GLU A 337 -21.17 -21.66 -26.69
N ARG A 338 -22.23 -22.49 -26.59
CA ARG A 338 -22.47 -23.64 -27.47
C ARG A 338 -23.20 -23.31 -28.77
N GLY A 339 -23.62 -22.06 -28.97
CA GLY A 339 -24.28 -21.61 -30.19
C GLY A 339 -25.75 -22.02 -30.29
N THR A 340 -26.61 -21.60 -29.34
CA THR A 340 -28.10 -21.62 -29.41
C THR A 340 -28.78 -22.93 -29.83
N ALA A 341 -28.07 -24.05 -29.90
CA ALA A 341 -28.63 -25.35 -30.20
C ALA A 341 -29.33 -25.87 -28.95
N LEU A 342 -30.62 -26.14 -29.05
CA LEU A 342 -31.39 -26.85 -28.02
C LEU A 342 -30.83 -28.28 -27.89
N PRO A 343 -30.72 -28.83 -26.67
CA PRO A 343 -30.46 -30.25 -26.50
C PRO A 343 -31.67 -31.05 -27.00
N ASP A 344 -31.42 -32.04 -27.87
CA ASP A 344 -32.42 -33.06 -28.26
C ASP A 344 -32.91 -33.88 -27.06
#